data_AF-A0A847IM42-F1
#
_entry.id   AF-A0A847IM42-F1
#
_cell.length_a   1.000
_cell.length_b   1.000
_cell.length_c   1.000
_cell.angle_alpha   90.00
_cell.angle_beta   90.00
_cell.angle_gamma   90.00
#
_symmetry.space_group_name_H-M   'P 1'
#
loop_
_entity.id
_entity.type
_entity.pdbx_description
1 polymer ?
#
loop_
_entity_poly.entity_id
_entity_poly.type
_entity_poly.pdbx_seq_one_letter_code
_entity_poly.pdbx_strand_id
1 'polypeptide(L)'
;LLACIVLVWGFVLTKLHLISQAFPPARTPYLDSLVAGLMLMAQILAAQKKWECWIFWVALNIGNVILYVSAGLVFMPIVAVCYLALNIIGVFHWKKEWEKQKMLC
;
A
#
# COMPACT_ATOMS: atom_id res chain seq x y z
N LEU A 1 -1.43 -15.97 4.80
CA LEU A 1 -1.60 -16.05 3.33
C LEU A 1 -0.98 -14.85 2.63
N LEU A 2 -1.45 -13.62 2.85
CA LEU A 2 -0.89 -12.42 2.21
C LEU A 2 0.56 -12.11 2.58
N ALA A 3 0.97 -12.32 3.84
CA ALA A 3 2.38 -12.23 4.24
C ALA A 3 3.27 -13.24 3.47
N CYS A 4 2.80 -14.46 3.27
CA CYS A 4 3.51 -15.48 2.48
C CYS A 4 3.64 -15.05 1.01
N ILE A 5 2.58 -14.46 0.43
CA ILE A 5 2.60 -13.93 -0.94
C ILE A 5 3.63 -12.79 -1.06
N VAL A 6 3.69 -11.87 -0.09
CA VAL A 6 4.66 -10.77 -0.06
C VAL A 6 6.10 -11.27 0.03
N LEU A 7 6.34 -12.30 0.86
CA LEU A 7 7.67 -12.90 1.03
C LEU A 7 8.10 -13.66 -0.23
N VAL A 8 7.21 -14.45 -0.83
CA VAL A 8 7.47 -15.16 -2.09
C VAL A 8 7.72 -14.16 -3.22
N TRP A 9 6.92 -13.11 -3.32
CA TRP A 9 7.08 -12.07 -4.34
C TRP A 9 8.40 -11.30 -4.18
N GLY A 10 8.76 -10.92 -2.95
CA GLY A 10 10.04 -10.28 -2.66
C GLY A 10 11.25 -11.17 -2.99
N PHE A 11 11.14 -12.48 -2.72
CA PHE A 11 12.17 -13.46 -3.10
C PHE A 11 12.31 -13.60 -4.63
N VAL A 12 11.19 -13.67 -5.35
CA VAL A 12 11.16 -13.73 -6.82
C VAL A 12 11.79 -12.47 -7.43
N LEU A 13 11.44 -11.27 -6.95
CA LEU A 13 12.03 -10.01 -7.42
C LEU A 13 13.55 -9.94 -7.21
N THR A 14 14.04 -10.52 -6.11
CA THR A 14 15.49 -10.56 -5.82
C THR A 14 16.23 -11.49 -6.79
N LYS A 15 15.60 -12.57 -7.25
CA LYS A 15 16.20 -13.56 -8.17
C LYS A 15 15.93 -13.24 -9.65
N LEU A 16 15.14 -12.22 -9.96
CA LEU A 16 14.74 -11.87 -11.32
C LEU A 16 15.93 -11.55 -12.25
N HIS A 17 17.00 -10.94 -11.71
CA HIS A 17 18.23 -10.65 -12.45
C HIS A 17 18.95 -11.92 -12.97
N LEU A 18 18.73 -13.09 -12.35
CA LEU A 18 19.34 -14.35 -12.79
C LEU A 18 18.68 -14.93 -14.05
N ILE A 19 17.45 -14.52 -14.36
CA ILE A 19 16.69 -15.06 -15.49
C ILE A 19 17.07 -14.33 -16.79
N SER A 20 17.38 -13.03 -16.71
CA SER A 20 17.81 -12.26 -17.88
C SER A 20 18.59 -11.01 -17.46
N GLN A 21 19.70 -10.73 -18.14
CA GLN A 21 20.50 -9.51 -17.93
C GLN A 21 19.76 -8.23 -18.33
N ALA A 22 18.59 -8.33 -18.97
CA ALA A 22 17.73 -7.20 -19.28
C ALA A 22 17.11 -6.55 -18.02
N PHE A 23 17.04 -7.28 -16.90
CA PHE A 23 16.47 -6.77 -15.65
C PHE A 23 17.60 -6.42 -14.67
N PRO A 24 17.94 -5.14 -14.45
CA PRO A 24 18.92 -4.76 -13.44
C PRO A 24 18.46 -5.18 -12.03
N PRO A 25 19.40 -5.39 -11.09
CA PRO A 25 19.06 -5.78 -9.72
C PRO A 25 18.10 -4.77 -9.08
N ALA A 26 16.96 -5.27 -8.59
CA ALA A 26 15.97 -4.47 -7.91
C ALA A 26 16.59 -3.76 -6.69
N ARG A 27 16.43 -2.44 -6.60
CA ARG A 27 17.07 -1.62 -5.57
C ARG A 27 16.48 -1.85 -4.18
N THR A 28 15.16 -2.04 -4.09
CA THR A 28 14.42 -2.22 -2.82
C THR A 28 13.28 -3.25 -2.94
N PRO A 29 13.57 -4.53 -3.24
CA PRO A 29 12.56 -5.55 -3.58
C PRO A 29 11.62 -5.90 -2.41
N TYR A 30 12.11 -5.87 -1.17
CA TYR A 30 11.29 -6.14 0.02
C TYR A 30 10.31 -5.02 0.35
N LEU A 31 10.70 -3.76 0.09
CA LEU A 31 9.86 -2.60 0.37
C LEU A 31 8.74 -2.51 -0.67
N ASP A 32 9.07 -2.78 -1.93
CA ASP A 32 8.10 -2.85 -3.03
C ASP A 32 7.06 -3.98 -2.82
N SER A 33 7.52 -5.19 -2.46
CA SER A 33 6.59 -6.30 -2.21
C SER A 33 5.69 -6.04 -1.00
N LEU A 34 6.18 -5.35 0.03
CA LEU A 34 5.39 -4.94 1.19
C LEU A 34 4.30 -3.93 0.80
N VAL A 35 4.63 -2.92 -0.01
CA VAL A 35 3.66 -1.94 -0.53
C VAL A 35 2.58 -2.64 -1.36
N ALA A 36 2.96 -3.56 -2.25
CA ALA A 36 2.01 -4.36 -3.02
C ALA A 36 1.09 -5.23 -2.12
N GLY A 37 1.64 -5.81 -1.05
CA GLY A 37 0.86 -6.56 -0.06
C GLY A 37 -0.15 -5.70 0.70
N LEU A 38 0.28 -4.51 1.14
CA LEU A 38 -0.60 -3.52 1.77
C LEU A 38 -1.71 -3.07 0.82
N MET A 39 -1.42 -2.95 -0.47
CA MET A 39 -2.41 -2.58 -1.50
C MET A 39 -3.50 -3.62 -1.62
N LEU A 40 -3.13 -4.90 -1.72
CA LEU A 40 -4.10 -5.99 -1.81
C LEU A 40 -4.96 -6.08 -0.54
N MET A 41 -4.35 -5.94 0.64
CA MET A 41 -5.08 -5.87 1.91
C MET A 41 -6.08 -4.72 1.91
N ALA A 42 -5.64 -3.51 1.57
CA ALA A 42 -6.50 -2.34 1.49
C ALA A 42 -7.67 -2.58 0.52
N GLN A 43 -7.41 -3.12 -0.67
CA GLN A 43 -8.47 -3.36 -1.66
C GLN A 43 -9.51 -4.40 -1.18
N ILE A 44 -9.07 -5.47 -0.50
CA ILE A 44 -9.97 -6.49 0.06
C ILE A 44 -10.83 -5.89 1.18
N LEU A 45 -10.24 -5.13 2.10
CA LEU A 45 -10.99 -4.48 3.18
C LEU A 45 -11.94 -3.41 2.64
N ALA A 46 -11.55 -2.69 1.59
CA ALA A 46 -12.42 -1.74 0.88
C ALA A 46 -13.65 -2.45 0.31
N ALA A 47 -13.45 -3.60 -0.35
CA ALA A 47 -14.53 -4.40 -0.90
C ALA A 47 -15.47 -4.95 0.19
N GLN A 48 -14.95 -5.24 1.37
CA GLN A 48 -15.72 -5.65 2.55
C GLN A 48 -16.40 -4.48 3.27
N LYS A 49 -16.28 -3.24 2.77
CA LYS A 49 -16.78 -2.00 3.41
C LYS A 49 -16.36 -1.84 4.87
N LYS A 50 -15.18 -2.35 5.24
CA LYS A 50 -14.64 -2.16 6.59
C LYS A 50 -13.92 -0.81 6.67
N TRP A 51 -14.21 -0.05 7.72
CA TRP A 51 -13.55 1.23 7.97
C TRP A 51 -12.04 1.07 8.23
N GLU A 52 -11.60 -0.10 8.71
CA GLU A 52 -10.18 -0.42 8.94
C GLU A 52 -9.34 -0.35 7.64
N CYS A 53 -9.98 -0.47 6.47
CA CYS A 53 -9.35 -0.31 5.16
C CYS A 53 -8.53 0.98 5.05
N TRP A 54 -9.03 2.08 5.62
CA TRP A 54 -8.41 3.39 5.49
C TRP A 54 -7.05 3.46 6.21
N ILE A 55 -6.86 2.67 7.27
CA ILE A 55 -5.57 2.56 7.97
C ILE A 55 -4.53 1.92 7.05
N PHE A 56 -4.91 0.87 6.31
CA PHE A 56 -4.04 0.22 5.34
C PHE A 56 -3.70 1.14 4.16
N TRP A 57 -4.65 1.95 3.70
CA TRP A 57 -4.36 2.96 2.68
C TRP A 57 -3.38 4.04 3.15
N VAL A 58 -3.46 4.48 4.41
CA VAL A 58 -2.47 5.39 5.00
C VAL A 58 -1.09 4.76 5.02
N ALA A 59 -0.98 3.52 5.53
CA ALA A 59 0.29 2.78 5.57
C ALA A 59 0.90 2.59 4.16
N LEU A 60 0.07 2.26 3.16
CA LEU A 60 0.48 2.15 1.77
C LEU A 60 1.03 3.46 1.21
N ASN A 61 0.35 4.58 1.45
CA ASN A 61 0.79 5.87 0.91
C ASN A 61 2.10 6.33 1.56
N ILE A 62 2.31 6.04 2.85
CA ILE A 62 3.61 6.27 3.51
C ILE A 62 4.71 5.43 2.85
N GLY A 63 4.45 4.14 2.60
CA GLY A 63 5.40 3.26 1.89
C GLY A 63 5.73 3.77 0.47
N ASN A 64 4.72 4.24 -0.26
CA ASN A 64 4.90 4.85 -1.58
C ASN A 64 5.75 6.11 -1.54
N VAL A 65 5.54 7.01 -0.56
CA VAL A 65 6.38 8.22 -0.41
C VAL A 65 7.84 7.83 -0.22
N ILE A 66 8.14 6.88 0.66
CA ILE A 66 9.51 6.39 0.91
C ILE A 66 10.11 5.80 -0.38
N LEU A 67 9.34 4.99 -1.10
CA LEU A 67 9.77 4.36 -2.34
C LEU A 67 10.09 5.40 -3.43
N TYR A 68 9.22 6.39 -3.62
CA TYR A 68 9.39 7.40 -4.66
C TYR A 68 10.51 8.39 -4.36
N VAL A 69 10.70 8.76 -3.10
CA VAL A 69 11.86 9.57 -2.66
C VAL A 69 13.16 8.80 -2.89
N SER A 70 13.20 7.51 -2.54
CA SER A 70 14.38 6.66 -2.75
C SER A 70 14.69 6.43 -4.23
N ALA A 71 13.67 6.46 -5.07
CA ALA A 71 13.79 6.34 -6.52
C ALA A 71 14.08 7.70 -7.22
N GLY A 72 14.11 8.82 -6.49
CA GLY A 72 14.42 10.15 -7.03
C GLY A 72 13.32 10.75 -7.90
N LEU A 73 12.09 10.23 -7.83
CA LEU A 73 10.95 10.80 -8.57
C LEU A 73 10.40 12.00 -7.80
N VAL A 74 10.34 13.16 -8.45
CA VAL A 74 9.86 14.41 -7.83
C VAL A 74 8.34 14.50 -7.83
N PHE A 75 7.68 14.00 -8.88
CA PHE A 75 6.23 14.16 -9.07
C PHE A 75 5.39 13.15 -8.29
N MET A 76 5.80 11.87 -8.29
CA MET A 76 5.08 10.79 -7.62
C MET A 76 4.87 10.97 -6.10
N PRO A 77 5.87 11.43 -5.29
CA PRO A 77 5.67 11.59 -3.85
C PRO A 77 4.69 12.72 -3.53
N ILE A 78 4.61 13.78 -4.37
CA ILE A 78 3.61 14.84 -4.21
C ILE A 78 2.20 14.25 -4.33
N VAL A 79 1.98 13.45 -5.36
CA VAL A 79 0.69 12.76 -5.57
C VAL A 79 0.37 11.80 -4.42
N ALA A 80 1.36 11.05 -3.95
CA ALA A 80 1.19 10.14 -2.81
C ALA A 80 0.82 10.89 -1.51
N VAL A 81 1.38 12.08 -1.28
CA VAL A 81 1.02 12.94 -0.13
C VAL A 81 -0.41 13.47 -0.29
N CYS A 82 -0.84 13.86 -1.49
CA CYS A 82 -2.24 14.24 -1.74
C CYS A 82 -3.19 13.08 -1.44
N TYR A 83 -2.87 11.86 -1.88
CA TYR A 83 -3.65 10.67 -1.53
C TYR A 83 -3.62 10.34 -0.04
N LEU A 84 -2.50 10.58 0.64
CA LEU A 84 -2.41 10.42 2.09
C LEU A 84 -3.41 11.35 2.80
N ALA A 85 -3.52 12.61 2.38
CA ALA A 85 -4.49 13.56 2.92
C ALA A 85 -5.94 13.09 2.69
N LEU A 86 -6.26 12.60 1.50
CA LEU A 86 -7.58 12.04 1.19
C LEU A 86 -7.91 10.83 2.05
N ASN A 87 -6.94 9.95 2.30
CA ASN A 87 -7.14 8.79 3.14
C ASN A 87 -7.41 9.16 4.60
N ILE A 88 -6.74 10.18 5.13
CA ILE A 88 -7.02 10.70 6.48
C ILE A 88 -8.46 11.18 6.57
N ILE A 89 -8.94 11.94 5.58
CA ILE A 89 -10.34 12.38 5.51
C ILE A 89 -11.28 11.16 5.45
N GLY A 90 -10.93 10.15 4.65
CA GLY A 90 -11.66 8.89 4.54
C GLY A 90 -11.79 8.14 5.87
N VAL A 91 -10.72 8.08 6.69
CA VAL A 91 -10.75 7.47 8.03
C VAL A 91 -11.82 8.16 8.89
N PHE A 92 -11.80 9.49 8.96
CA PHE A 92 -12.75 10.24 9.80
C PHE A 92 -14.19 10.09 9.32
N HIS A 93 -14.42 10.16 8.00
CA HIS A 93 -15.75 10.07 7.43
C HIS A 93 -16.36 8.68 7.66
N TRP A 94 -15.62 7.61 7.38
CA TRP A 94 -16.11 6.25 7.54
C TRP A 94 -16.24 5.81 8.99
N LYS A 95 -15.38 6.30 9.89
CA LYS A 95 -15.56 6.07 11.33
C LYS A 95 -16.88 6.68 11.81
N LYS A 96 -17.20 7.90 11.37
CA LYS A 96 -18.46 8.56 11.73
C LYS A 96 -19.68 7.80 11.21
N GLU A 97 -19.63 7.32 9.96
CA GLU A 97 -20.73 6.54 9.37
C GLU A 97 -20.91 5.20 10.09
N TRP A 98 -19.82 4.53 10.45
CA TRP A 98 -19.85 3.28 11.22
C TRP A 98 -20.50 3.44 12.59
N GLU A 99 -20.16 4.50 13.34
CA GLU A 99 -20.80 4.80 14.63
C GLU A 99 -22.29 5.09 14.47
N LYS A 100 -22.69 5.77 13.39
CA LYS A 100 -24.10 6.07 13.10
C LYS A 100 -24.90 4.80 12.79
N GLN A 101 -24.34 3.89 12.00
CA GLN A 101 -24.96 2.59 11.70
C GLN A 101 -25.14 1.75 12.97
N LYS A 102 -24.16 1.78 13.88
CA LYS A 102 -24.22 1.05 15.15
C LYS A 102 -25.34 1.53 16.09
N MET A 103 -25.72 2.82 16.05
CA MET A 103 -26.81 3.35 16.86
C MET A 103 -28.21 3.12 16.28
N LEU A 104 -28.31 2.77 14.99
CA LEU A 104 -29.59 2.49 14.31
C LEU A 104 -30.04 1.02 14.44
N CYS A 105 -29.15 0.15 14.89
CA CYS A 105 -29.36 -1.29 15.01
C CYS A 105 -29.48 -1.71 16.48
#